data_AF-A0ABD7ETX8-F1
#
_entry.id   AF-A0ABD7ETX8-F1
#
_cell.length_a   1.000
_cell.length_b   1.000
_cell.length_c   1.000
_cell.angle_alpha   90.00
_cell.angle_beta   90.00
_cell.angle_gamma   90.00
#
_symmetry.space_group_name_H-M   'P 1'
#
loop_
_entity.id
_entity.type
_entity.pdbx_description
1 polymer ?
#
loop_
_entity_poly.entity_id
_entity_poly.type
_entity_poly.pdbx_seq_one_letter_code
_entity_poly.pdbx_strand_id
1 'polypeptide(L)'
;MKKLTKTLMTATLILGLPLGAYAATQTAPAPEPGAMVDCPMDGGMMGGKHHGGRHDKMARMKDMTPEQIEANLKQRYDRIQDPAKKAEFIKNLNERADGMTKHAEAMKKFAEANQ
;
A
#
# COMPACT_ATOMS: atom_id res chain seq x y z
N MET A 1 -1.45 41.65 -30.18
CA MET A 1 -2.50 41.31 -29.19
C MET A 1 -2.02 41.74 -27.81
N LYS A 2 -2.82 42.57 -27.13
CA LYS A 2 -2.45 43.34 -25.93
C LYS A 2 -2.49 42.44 -24.68
N LYS A 3 -1.41 42.43 -23.89
CA LYS A 3 -1.36 41.81 -22.55
C LYS A 3 -2.07 42.73 -21.56
N LEU A 4 -3.20 42.29 -21.01
CA LEU A 4 -3.94 42.99 -19.97
C LEU A 4 -4.41 41.97 -18.93
N THR A 5 -3.60 41.73 -17.91
CA THR A 5 -4.06 41.08 -16.67
C THR A 5 -3.93 42.13 -15.57
N LYS A 6 -5.03 42.85 -15.36
CA LYS A 6 -5.31 43.63 -14.14
C LYS A 6 -6.41 42.92 -13.38
N THR A 7 -6.47 43.19 -12.08
CA THR A 7 -7.56 42.98 -11.09
C THR A 7 -7.04 42.14 -9.92
N LEU A 8 -6.45 42.80 -8.91
CA LEU A 8 -7.08 43.36 -7.69
C LEU A 8 -7.13 42.27 -6.59
N MET A 9 -6.27 42.37 -5.57
CA MET A 9 -6.56 42.90 -4.21
C MET A 9 -7.72 42.16 -3.53
N THR A 10 -7.60 41.63 -2.30
CA THR A 10 -7.73 42.37 -1.02
C THR A 10 -7.57 41.32 0.11
N ALA A 11 -6.63 41.47 1.07
CA ALA A 11 -6.84 41.76 2.51
C ALA A 11 -8.07 41.05 3.16
N THR A 12 -8.04 40.41 4.35
CA THR A 12 -7.56 40.84 5.67
C THR A 12 -7.81 39.72 6.71
N LEU A 13 -6.88 39.57 7.67
CA LEU A 13 -7.04 39.47 9.15
C LEU A 13 -7.93 38.43 9.91
N ILE A 14 -7.23 37.78 10.86
CA ILE A 14 -7.54 37.45 12.29
C ILE A 14 -8.47 36.27 12.62
N LEU A 15 -7.96 35.43 13.55
CA LEU A 15 -8.56 34.83 14.77
C LEU A 15 -7.95 33.40 14.90
N GLY A 16 -7.02 33.08 15.80
CA GLY A 16 -6.97 33.42 17.21
C GLY A 16 -7.66 32.33 18.04
N LEU A 17 -6.85 31.55 18.78
CA LEU A 17 -7.15 30.68 19.95
C LEU A 17 -7.36 29.16 19.71
N PRO A 18 -7.07 28.30 20.71
CA PRO A 18 -5.94 28.30 21.64
C PRO A 18 -5.23 26.93 21.71
N LEU A 19 -3.92 26.94 21.96
CA LEU A 19 -3.18 25.76 22.41
C LEU A 19 -3.64 25.43 23.84
N GLY A 20 -4.61 24.52 23.96
CA GLY A 20 -5.06 23.97 25.24
C GLY A 20 -4.00 23.06 25.83
N ALA A 21 -3.26 23.60 26.79
CA ALA A 21 -2.43 22.84 27.71
C ALA A 21 -3.30 21.87 28.53
N TYR A 22 -3.05 20.58 28.40
CA TYR A 22 -3.47 19.59 29.40
C TYR A 22 -2.23 19.20 30.19
N ALA A 23 -2.05 19.81 31.36
CA ALA A 23 -1.03 19.45 32.32
C ALA A 23 -1.68 18.81 33.55
N ALA A 24 -1.16 17.63 33.88
CA ALA A 24 -1.06 17.02 35.20
C ALA A 24 -2.34 16.51 35.90
N THR A 25 -2.40 15.18 36.04
CA THR A 25 -2.43 14.63 37.41
C THR A 25 -1.66 13.31 37.44
N GLN A 26 -0.62 13.29 38.26
CA GLN A 26 0.16 12.10 38.61
C GLN A 26 -0.72 11.11 39.38
N THR A 27 -0.64 9.83 39.04
CA THR A 27 -0.51 8.77 40.06
C THR A 27 0.14 7.54 39.42
N ALA A 28 1.43 7.33 39.69
CA ALA A 28 1.99 5.98 39.69
C ALA A 28 1.67 5.35 41.07
N PRO A 29 1.46 4.03 41.14
CA PRO A 29 2.63 3.18 41.37
C PRO A 29 2.67 1.93 40.48
N ALA A 30 3.90 1.50 40.20
CA ALA A 30 4.22 0.24 39.54
C ALA A 30 3.79 -0.98 40.37
N PRO A 31 3.50 -2.10 39.69
CA PRO A 31 4.00 -3.39 40.15
C PRO A 31 4.70 -4.14 39.01
N GLU A 32 6.01 -4.34 39.14
CA GLU A 32 6.62 -5.62 38.76
C GLU A 32 6.82 -6.41 40.06
N PRO A 33 7.04 -7.75 40.09
CA PRO A 33 7.17 -8.71 38.99
C PRO A 33 6.28 -9.97 39.20
N GLY A 34 5.88 -10.67 38.12
CA GLY A 34 5.24 -11.98 38.33
C GLY A 34 4.73 -12.70 37.08
N ALA A 35 5.40 -13.80 36.74
CA ALA A 35 4.99 -14.87 35.83
C ALA A 35 4.92 -14.54 34.33
N MET A 36 6.10 -14.51 33.69
CA MET A 36 6.21 -15.05 32.33
C MET A 36 5.87 -16.54 32.43
N VAL A 37 4.63 -16.90 32.09
CA VAL A 37 4.28 -18.30 31.86
C VAL A 37 5.00 -18.69 30.56
N ASP A 38 6.12 -19.39 30.71
CA ASP A 38 6.65 -20.28 29.69
C ASP A 38 5.49 -21.07 29.08
N CYS A 39 5.21 -20.86 27.80
CA CYS A 39 4.38 -21.79 27.03
C CYS A 39 5.34 -22.87 26.49
N PRO A 40 5.43 -24.06 27.11
CA PRO A 40 6.17 -25.17 26.53
C PRO A 40 5.36 -25.70 25.36
N MET A 41 5.70 -25.29 24.14
CA MET A 41 5.33 -26.02 22.93
C MET A 41 6.52 -26.89 22.51
N ASP A 42 6.86 -27.84 23.37
CA ASP A 42 7.52 -29.08 22.96
C ASP A 42 6.42 -30.03 22.48
N GLY A 43 6.32 -30.19 21.17
CA GLY A 43 5.20 -30.92 20.57
C GLY A 43 5.30 -31.09 19.06
N GLY A 44 6.18 -32.00 18.63
CA GLY A 44 5.91 -32.83 17.46
C GLY A 44 6.46 -32.38 16.12
N MET A 45 7.60 -32.96 15.75
CA MET A 45 7.95 -33.25 14.37
C MET A 45 6.81 -34.03 13.69
N MET A 46 6.24 -33.51 12.60
CA MET A 46 5.74 -34.33 11.49
C MET A 46 5.69 -33.51 10.20
N GLY A 47 6.55 -33.88 9.23
CA GLY A 47 6.25 -33.71 7.80
C GLY A 47 6.49 -32.33 7.22
N GLY A 48 7.76 -31.91 7.12
CA GLY A 48 8.19 -30.76 6.35
C GLY A 48 7.81 -30.86 4.87
N LYS A 49 6.59 -30.46 4.53
CA LYS A 49 6.22 -30.05 3.17
C LYS A 49 6.89 -28.70 2.97
N HIS A 50 8.14 -28.72 2.48
CA HIS A 50 8.86 -27.50 2.13
C HIS A 50 7.93 -26.59 1.33
N HIS A 51 7.64 -25.41 1.87
CA HIS A 51 6.97 -24.35 1.14
C HIS A 51 7.75 -24.15 -0.16
N GLY A 52 7.15 -24.54 -1.30
CA GLY A 52 7.66 -24.22 -2.63
C GLY A 52 8.03 -22.75 -2.63
N GLY A 53 9.33 -22.51 -2.60
CA GLY A 53 9.92 -21.28 -2.08
C GLY A 53 9.50 -20.10 -2.94
N ARG A 54 9.76 -18.88 -2.48
CA ARG A 54 9.54 -17.65 -3.24
C ARG A 54 9.97 -17.75 -4.72
N HIS A 55 10.96 -18.59 -5.02
CA HIS A 55 11.41 -18.94 -6.36
C HIS A 55 10.31 -19.51 -7.27
N ASP A 56 9.53 -20.49 -6.82
CA ASP A 56 8.44 -21.10 -7.60
C ASP A 56 7.34 -20.09 -7.90
N LYS A 57 7.07 -19.19 -6.94
CA LYS A 57 6.11 -18.10 -7.10
C LYS A 57 6.56 -17.08 -8.15
N MET A 58 7.85 -16.75 -8.18
CA MET A 58 8.41 -15.81 -9.15
C MET A 58 8.44 -16.38 -10.56
N ALA A 59 8.84 -17.65 -10.71
CA ALA A 59 8.79 -18.36 -11.99
C ALA A 59 7.35 -18.39 -12.53
N ARG A 60 6.40 -18.79 -11.67
CA ARG A 60 4.98 -18.85 -12.05
C ARG A 60 4.39 -17.50 -12.42
N MET A 61 4.86 -16.39 -11.84
CA MET A 61 4.43 -15.04 -12.25
C MET A 61 4.98 -14.65 -13.61
N LYS A 62 6.23 -15.02 -13.93
CA LYS A 62 6.87 -14.72 -15.21
C LYS A 62 6.15 -15.42 -16.36
N ASP A 63 5.73 -16.66 -16.13
CA ASP A 63 5.16 -17.53 -17.18
C ASP A 63 3.62 -17.44 -17.25
N MET A 64 3.00 -16.57 -16.47
CA MET A 64 1.55 -16.42 -16.43
C MET A 64 1.05 -15.71 -17.70
N THR A 65 0.10 -16.32 -18.40
CA THR A 65 -0.44 -15.74 -19.63
C THR A 65 -1.39 -14.57 -19.33
N PRO A 66 -1.62 -13.65 -20.29
CA PRO A 66 -2.58 -12.56 -20.12
C PRO A 66 -3.99 -13.05 -19.72
N GLU A 67 -4.44 -14.16 -20.27
CA GLU A 67 -5.77 -14.74 -19.98
C GLU A 67 -5.84 -15.24 -18.54
N GLN A 68 -4.76 -15.83 -18.03
CA GLN A 68 -4.68 -16.26 -16.63
C GLN A 68 -4.66 -15.06 -15.67
N ILE A 69 -4.00 -13.96 -16.07
CA ILE A 69 -4.03 -12.71 -15.31
C ILE A 69 -5.46 -12.17 -15.26
N GLU A 70 -6.13 -12.08 -16.42
CA GLU A 70 -7.50 -11.57 -16.52
C GLU A 70 -8.47 -12.42 -15.70
N ALA A 71 -8.39 -13.75 -15.81
CA ALA A 71 -9.21 -14.68 -15.03
C ALA A 71 -9.03 -14.47 -13.51
N ASN A 72 -7.79 -14.30 -13.05
CA ASN A 72 -7.49 -14.01 -11.65
C ASN A 72 -8.03 -12.64 -11.20
N LEU A 73 -7.94 -11.62 -12.05
CA LEU A 73 -8.48 -10.28 -11.76
C LEU A 73 -10.01 -10.33 -11.67
N LYS A 74 -10.67 -11.00 -12.62
CA LYS A 74 -12.12 -11.19 -12.63
C LYS A 74 -12.60 -11.93 -11.39
N GLN A 75 -11.96 -13.04 -11.04
CA GLN A 75 -12.29 -13.80 -9.82
C GLN A 75 -12.17 -12.94 -8.56
N ARG A 76 -11.17 -12.06 -8.47
CA ARG A 76 -11.01 -11.14 -7.33
C ARG A 76 -12.08 -10.06 -7.33
N TYR A 77 -12.38 -9.49 -8.49
CA TYR A 77 -13.41 -8.46 -8.65
C TYR A 77 -14.80 -8.97 -8.27
N ASP A 78 -15.17 -10.17 -8.72
CA ASP A 78 -16.48 -10.78 -8.48
C ASP A 78 -16.71 -11.13 -7.00
N ARG A 79 -15.63 -11.36 -6.24
CA ARG A 79 -15.68 -11.61 -4.79
C ARG A 79 -15.92 -10.35 -3.96
N ILE A 80 -15.69 -9.17 -4.52
CA ILE A 80 -15.94 -7.91 -3.82
C ILE A 80 -17.43 -7.63 -3.90
N GLN A 81 -18.11 -7.49 -2.77
CA GLN A 81 -19.55 -7.21 -2.76
C GLN A 81 -19.84 -5.70 -2.78
N ASP A 82 -19.04 -4.93 -2.05
CA ASP A 82 -19.20 -3.49 -1.89
C ASP A 82 -18.82 -2.73 -3.18
N PRO A 83 -19.75 -1.95 -3.78
CA PRO A 83 -19.48 -1.15 -4.98
C PRO A 83 -18.33 -0.16 -4.81
N ALA A 84 -18.17 0.45 -3.63
CA ALA A 84 -17.08 1.40 -3.38
C ALA A 84 -15.72 0.70 -3.43
N LYS A 85 -15.63 -0.49 -2.84
CA LYS A 85 -14.41 -1.32 -2.89
C LYS A 85 -14.13 -1.87 -4.29
N LYS A 86 -15.17 -2.13 -5.12
CA LYS A 86 -14.97 -2.47 -6.53
C LYS A 86 -14.35 -1.31 -7.30
N ALA A 87 -14.86 -0.10 -7.11
CA ALA A 87 -14.31 1.09 -7.74
C ALA A 87 -12.86 1.36 -7.31
N GLU A 88 -12.57 1.22 -6.01
CA GLU A 88 -11.22 1.32 -5.47
C GLU A 88 -10.27 0.26 -6.05
N PHE A 89 -10.73 -0.99 -6.17
CA PHE A 89 -9.96 -2.06 -6.79
C PHE A 89 -9.55 -1.73 -8.23
N ILE A 90 -10.48 -1.22 -9.05
CA ILE A 90 -10.21 -0.80 -10.43
C ILE A 90 -9.24 0.39 -10.45
N LYS A 91 -9.45 1.39 -9.59
CA LYS A 91 -8.54 2.54 -9.46
C LYS A 91 -7.11 2.09 -9.17
N ASN A 92 -6.93 1.21 -8.18
CA ASN A 92 -5.62 0.70 -7.79
C ASN A 92 -4.95 -0.14 -8.90
N LEU A 93 -5.75 -0.87 -9.70
CA LEU A 93 -5.22 -1.58 -10.87
C LEU A 93 -4.69 -0.62 -11.93
N ASN A 94 -5.42 0.46 -12.23
CA ASN A 94 -4.99 1.46 -13.20
C ASN A 94 -3.72 2.17 -12.74
N GLU A 95 -3.66 2.62 -11.49
CA GLU A 95 -2.46 3.27 -10.94
C GLU A 95 -1.23 2.36 -11.00
N ARG A 96 -1.42 1.06 -10.71
CA ARG A 96 -0.35 0.07 -10.83
C ARG A 96 0.08 -0.14 -12.29
N ALA A 97 -0.86 -0.25 -13.21
CA ALA A 97 -0.57 -0.43 -14.64
C ALA A 97 0.22 0.77 -15.18
N ASP A 98 -0.20 1.99 -14.87
CA ASP A 98 0.50 3.22 -15.25
C ASP A 98 1.93 3.26 -14.71
N GLY A 99 2.13 2.87 -13.45
CA GLY A 99 3.46 2.76 -12.85
C GLY A 99 4.35 1.75 -13.58
N MET A 100 3.82 0.57 -13.90
CA MET A 100 4.56 -0.46 -14.64
C MET A 100 4.90 -0.01 -16.07
N THR A 101 3.97 0.64 -16.77
CA THR A 101 4.20 1.20 -18.11
C THR A 101 5.32 2.22 -18.09
N LYS A 102 5.31 3.18 -17.14
CA LYS A 102 6.40 4.17 -17.00
C LYS A 102 7.76 3.51 -16.81
N HIS A 103 7.84 2.46 -15.99
CA HIS A 103 9.09 1.72 -15.79
C HIS A 103 9.54 1.00 -17.07
N ALA A 104 8.62 0.30 -17.73
CA ALA A 104 8.91 -0.42 -18.97
C ALA A 104 9.39 0.53 -20.07
N GLU A 105 8.74 1.68 -20.22
CA GLU A 105 9.15 2.72 -21.18
C GLU A 105 10.53 3.30 -20.87
N ALA A 106 10.82 3.60 -19.60
CA ALA A 106 12.13 4.11 -19.21
C ALA A 106 13.25 3.09 -19.49
N MET A 107 13.03 1.82 -19.17
CA MET A 107 13.97 0.74 -19.48
C MET A 107 14.18 0.58 -20.98
N LYS A 108 13.09 0.60 -21.76
CA LYS A 108 13.16 0.48 -23.22
C LYS A 108 13.95 1.64 -23.84
N LYS A 109 13.64 2.88 -23.47
CA LYS A 109 14.37 4.07 -23.92
C LYS A 109 15.86 4.01 -23.58
N PHE A 110 16.20 3.57 -22.37
CA PHE A 110 17.60 3.42 -21.97
C PHE A 110 18.31 2.36 -22.78
N ALA A 111 17.69 1.20 -22.99
CA ALA A 111 18.27 0.13 -23.81
C ALA A 111 18.49 0.58 -25.26
N GLU A 112 17.48 1.20 -25.90
CA GLU A 112 17.56 1.71 -27.28
C GLU A 112 18.66 2.76 -27.45
N ALA A 113 18.87 3.63 -26.46
CA ALA A 113 19.93 4.64 -26.51
C ALA A 113 21.35 4.09 -26.35
N ASN A 114 21.51 2.81 -25.97
CA ASN A 114 22.79 2.15 -25.70
C ASN A 114 22.99 0.87 -26.54
N GLN A 115 22.21 0.71 -27.62
CA GLN A 115 22.40 -0.31 -28.66
C GLN A 115 23.21 0.25 -29.83
#